data_AF-A0A6M3LKC3-F1
#
_entry.id   AF-A0A6M3LKC3-F1
#
_cell.length_a   1.000
_cell.length_b   1.000
_cell.length_c   1.000
_cell.angle_alpha   90.00
_cell.angle_beta   90.00
_cell.angle_gamma   90.00
#
_symmetry.space_group_name_H-M   'P 1'
#
loop_
_entity.id
_entity.type
_entity.pdbx_description
1 polymer ?
#
loop_
_entity_poly.entity_id
_entity_poly.type
_entity_poly.pdbx_seq_one_letter_code
_entity_poly.pdbx_strand_id
1 'polypeptide(L)'
;MMNYQEIREYAEQNNEMNLTPDELDHVAMCMEHIYLWYHEGYPLGGFLQAVVVNDLTEALFRADSINIKALKLYAYFLTWNLPADWREKGGKDEQRRR
;
A
#
# COMPACT_ATOMS: atom_id res chain seq x y z
N MET A 1 2.64 -13.10 -10.82
CA MET A 1 1.75 -12.50 -9.80
C MET A 1 2.49 -12.64 -8.49
N MET A 2 2.75 -11.55 -7.77
CA MET A 2 3.48 -11.64 -6.50
C MET A 2 2.64 -12.37 -5.47
N ASN A 3 3.22 -13.33 -4.76
CA ASN A 3 2.60 -13.97 -3.60
C ASN A 3 2.97 -13.23 -2.30
N TYR A 4 2.30 -13.56 -1.21
CA TYR A 4 2.56 -12.95 0.11
C TYR A 4 4.03 -13.03 0.54
N GLN A 5 4.69 -14.17 0.29
CA GLN A 5 6.10 -14.37 0.67
C GLN A 5 7.01 -13.40 -0.10
N GLU A 6 6.80 -13.23 -1.40
CA GLU A 6 7.57 -12.27 -2.22
C GLU A 6 7.33 -10.83 -1.78
N ILE A 7 6.09 -10.48 -1.39
CA ILE A 7 5.76 -9.15 -0.84
C ILE A 7 6.44 -8.92 0.50
N ARG A 8 6.44 -9.95 1.37
CA ARG A 8 7.07 -9.88 2.69
C ARG A 8 8.59 -9.75 2.60
N GLU A 9 9.20 -10.45 1.65
CA GLU A 9 10.62 -10.32 1.31
C GLU A 9 10.95 -8.93 0.75
N TYR A 10 10.09 -8.40 -0.13
CA TYR A 10 10.22 -7.02 -0.61
C TYR A 10 10.20 -6.01 0.54
N ALA A 11 9.24 -6.14 1.47
CA ALA A 11 9.14 -5.25 2.63
C ALA A 11 10.40 -5.31 3.50
N GLU A 12 10.97 -6.50 3.69
CA GLU A 12 12.20 -6.69 4.47
C GLU A 12 13.44 -6.10 3.80
N GLN A 13 13.62 -6.37 2.51
CA GLN A 13 14.77 -5.86 1.73
C GLN A 13 14.79 -4.34 1.64
N ASN A 14 13.61 -3.70 1.74
CA ASN A 14 13.44 -2.25 1.67
C ASN A 14 13.13 -1.63 3.04
N ASN A 15 13.41 -2.33 4.15
CA ASN A 15 13.14 -1.88 5.51
C ASN A 15 14.13 -0.81 6.01
N GLU A 16 14.17 0.34 5.36
CA GLU A 16 14.97 1.49 5.81
C GLU A 16 14.45 2.12 7.11
N MET A 17 13.24 1.74 7.54
CA MET A 17 12.52 2.32 8.67
C MET A 17 12.74 1.55 9.97
N ASN A 18 13.55 0.49 9.94
CA ASN A 18 13.83 -0.41 11.08
C ASN A 18 12.55 -0.97 11.72
N LEU A 19 11.58 -1.35 10.89
CA LEU A 19 10.37 -2.06 11.32
C LEU A 19 10.75 -3.39 11.96
N THR A 20 10.07 -3.76 13.04
CA THR A 20 10.20 -5.08 13.66
C THR A 20 9.63 -6.17 12.74
N PRO A 21 9.91 -7.47 12.99
CA PRO A 21 9.30 -8.56 12.22
C PRO A 21 7.76 -8.51 12.19
N ASP A 22 7.12 -8.23 13.33
CA ASP A 22 5.67 -8.12 13.42
C ASP A 22 5.13 -6.89 12.66
N GLU A 23 5.85 -5.76 12.71
CA GLU A 23 5.51 -4.58 11.93
C GLU A 23 5.66 -4.84 10.43
N LEU A 24 6.67 -5.60 10.00
CA LEU A 24 6.85 -6.00 8.61
C LEU A 24 5.72 -6.91 8.12
N ASP A 25 5.23 -7.82 8.96
CA ASP A 25 4.07 -8.67 8.62
C ASP A 25 2.81 -7.83 8.41
N HIS A 26 2.56 -6.85 9.30
CA HIS A 26 1.47 -5.88 9.11
C HIS A 26 1.61 -5.12 7.79
N VAL A 27 2.80 -4.61 7.50
CA VAL A 27 3.07 -3.83 6.30
C VAL A 27 2.94 -4.68 5.03
N ALA A 28 3.42 -5.92 5.04
CA ALA A 28 3.31 -6.86 3.93
C ALA A 28 1.85 -7.21 3.63
N MET A 29 1.03 -7.44 4.66
CA MET A 29 -0.43 -7.61 4.49
C MET A 29 -1.07 -6.40 3.82
N CYS A 30 -0.71 -5.17 4.21
CA CYS A 30 -1.20 -3.95 3.55
C CYS A 30 -0.78 -3.86 2.08
N MET A 31 0.46 -4.24 1.75
CA MET A 31 0.95 -4.28 0.38
C MET A 31 0.24 -5.36 -0.45
N GLU A 32 -0.04 -6.53 0.14
CA GLU A 32 -0.83 -7.58 -0.50
C GLU A 32 -2.24 -7.07 -0.82
N HIS A 33 -2.90 -6.35 0.10
CA HIS A 33 -4.20 -5.74 -0.19
C HIS A 33 -4.12 -4.73 -1.34
N ILE A 34 -3.07 -3.92 -1.42
CA ILE A 34 -2.82 -3.02 -2.56
C ILE A 34 -2.64 -3.83 -3.86
N TYR A 35 -1.88 -4.91 -3.81
CA TYR A 35 -1.61 -5.77 -4.96
C TYR A 35 -2.89 -6.45 -5.48
N LEU A 36 -3.68 -7.04 -4.58
CA LEU A 36 -4.98 -7.63 -4.86
C LEU A 36 -6.00 -6.58 -5.33
N TRP A 37 -5.97 -5.36 -4.78
CA TRP A 37 -6.82 -4.28 -5.28
C TRP A 37 -6.50 -4.01 -6.75
N TYR A 38 -5.22 -3.90 -7.10
CA TYR A 38 -4.81 -3.60 -8.46
C TYR A 38 -5.17 -4.74 -9.43
N HIS A 39 -4.89 -5.99 -9.08
CA HIS A 39 -5.08 -7.12 -10.00
C HIS A 39 -6.48 -7.75 -9.97
N GLU A 40 -7.15 -7.72 -8.83
CA GLU A 40 -8.39 -8.49 -8.58
C GLU A 40 -9.58 -7.61 -8.16
N GLY A 41 -9.36 -6.31 -7.93
CA GLY A 41 -10.41 -5.40 -7.48
C GLY A 41 -10.79 -5.58 -6.01
N TYR A 42 -9.88 -6.15 -5.20
CA TYR A 42 -10.06 -6.26 -3.76
C TYR A 42 -10.37 -4.90 -3.11
N PRO A 43 -11.37 -4.82 -2.20
CA PRO A 43 -11.75 -3.57 -1.56
C PRO A 43 -10.70 -3.10 -0.54
N LEU A 44 -10.25 -1.84 -0.66
CA LEU A 44 -9.30 -1.24 0.26
C LEU A 44 -9.99 -0.55 1.44
N GLY A 45 -9.38 -0.67 2.63
CA GLY A 45 -9.69 0.15 3.79
C GLY A 45 -9.30 1.62 3.59
N GLY A 46 -9.81 2.52 4.43
CA GLY A 46 -9.67 3.96 4.25
C GLY A 46 -8.23 4.48 4.15
N PHE A 47 -7.31 3.93 4.93
CA PHE A 47 -5.89 4.28 4.84
C PHE A 47 -5.29 3.93 3.47
N LEU A 48 -5.40 2.66 3.06
CA LEU A 48 -4.84 2.21 1.77
C LEU A 48 -5.53 2.88 0.59
N GLN A 49 -6.83 3.19 0.72
CA GLN A 49 -7.52 4.00 -0.28
C GLN A 49 -6.83 5.35 -0.45
N ALA A 50 -6.59 6.08 0.65
CA ALA A 50 -5.93 7.38 0.60
C ALA A 50 -4.52 7.29 -0.01
N VAL A 51 -3.79 6.20 0.27
CA VAL A 51 -2.49 5.91 -0.33
C VAL A 51 -2.59 5.73 -1.86
N VAL A 52 -3.50 4.88 -2.37
CA VAL A 52 -3.60 4.60 -3.82
C VAL A 52 -4.21 5.75 -4.64
N VAL A 53 -4.97 6.65 -4.01
CA VAL A 53 -5.47 7.89 -4.66
C VAL A 53 -4.48 9.05 -4.52
N ASN A 54 -3.32 8.82 -3.91
CA ASN A 54 -2.27 9.80 -3.70
C ASN A 54 -2.73 11.03 -2.89
N ASP A 55 -3.57 10.82 -1.88
CA ASP A 55 -3.97 11.84 -0.89
C ASP A 55 -3.15 11.66 0.38
N LEU A 56 -2.02 12.37 0.45
CA LEU A 56 -1.09 12.28 1.56
C LEU A 56 -1.72 12.73 2.89
N THR A 57 -2.55 13.77 2.87
CA THR A 57 -3.16 14.31 4.08
C THR A 57 -4.14 13.31 4.67
N GLU A 58 -4.99 12.72 3.84
CA GLU A 58 -5.94 11.70 4.29
C GLU A 58 -5.23 10.41 4.72
N ALA A 59 -4.15 10.02 4.03
CA ALA A 59 -3.36 8.86 4.40
C ALA A 59 -2.74 9.04 5.80
N LEU A 60 -2.13 10.20 6.07
CA LEU A 60 -1.58 10.53 7.38
C LEU A 60 -2.64 10.56 8.49
N PHE A 61 -3.83 11.10 8.18
CA PHE A 61 -4.92 11.18 9.15
C PHE A 61 -5.47 9.80 9.55
N ARG A 62 -5.51 8.85 8.61
CA ARG A 62 -6.07 7.50 8.82
C ARG A 62 -5.06 6.45 9.26
N ALA A 63 -3.77 6.71 9.10
CA ALA A 63 -2.72 5.76 9.41
C ALA A 63 -2.62 5.50 10.91
N ASP A 64 -2.41 4.24 11.29
CA ASP A 64 -1.92 3.90 12.62
C ASP A 64 -0.40 4.13 12.73
N SER A 65 0.18 3.90 13.91
CA SER A 65 1.60 4.14 14.16
C SER A 65 2.54 3.31 13.27
N ILE A 66 2.13 2.12 12.82
CA ILE A 66 2.94 1.24 11.96
C ILE A 66 2.91 1.78 10.53
N ASN A 67 1.71 2.07 10.05
CA ASN A 67 1.46 2.62 8.72
C ASN A 67 2.13 3.99 8.53
N ILE A 68 2.15 4.84 9.56
CA ILE A 68 2.89 6.12 9.53
C ILE A 68 4.38 5.89 9.26
N LYS A 69 5.01 4.92 9.95
CA LYS A 69 6.43 4.59 9.72
C LYS A 69 6.65 4.09 8.29
N ALA A 70 5.73 3.26 7.78
CA ALA A 70 5.86 2.57 6.50
C ALA A 70 5.39 3.39 5.28
N LEU A 71 4.95 4.65 5.43
CA LEU A 71 4.41 5.46 4.33
C LEU A 71 5.32 5.53 3.09
N LYS A 72 6.62 5.79 3.29
CA LYS A 72 7.59 5.82 2.19
C LYS A 72 7.67 4.46 1.47
N LEU A 73 7.58 3.37 2.23
CA LEU A 73 7.68 2.02 1.70
C LEU A 73 6.46 1.65 0.85
N TYR A 74 5.24 2.09 1.20
CA TYR A 74 4.07 1.94 0.33
C TYR A 74 4.21 2.70 -0.99
N ALA A 75 4.72 3.94 -0.94
CA ALA A 75 4.94 4.73 -2.16
C ALA A 75 5.96 4.05 -3.10
N TYR A 76 7.00 3.45 -2.54
CA TYR A 76 7.98 2.66 -3.32
C TYR A 76 7.35 1.42 -3.91
N PHE A 77 6.55 0.68 -3.12
CA PHE A 77 5.87 -0.51 -3.61
C PHE A 77 4.96 -0.20 -4.80
N LEU A 78 4.12 0.84 -4.70
CA LEU A 78 3.27 1.31 -5.80
C LEU A 78 4.06 1.70 -7.05
N THR A 79 5.19 2.38 -6.86
CA THR A 79 5.99 2.91 -7.98
C THR A 79 6.74 1.81 -8.73
N TRP A 80 7.23 0.80 -8.02
CA TRP A 80 8.15 -0.19 -8.59
C TRP A 80 7.52 -1.57 -8.85
N ASN A 81 6.40 -1.90 -8.18
CA ASN A 81 5.78 -3.23 -8.29
C ASN A 81 4.40 -3.22 -8.93
N LEU A 82 3.77 -2.05 -9.11
CA LEU A 82 2.52 -1.94 -9.87
C LEU A 82 2.75 -1.27 -11.24
N PRO A 83 1.95 -1.62 -12.25
CA PRO A 83 1.96 -0.90 -13.51
C PRO A 83 1.57 0.58 -13.33
N ALA A 84 2.16 1.46 -14.14
CA ALA A 84 2.09 2.92 -13.97
C ALA A 84 0.67 3.52 -13.96
N ASP A 85 -0.32 2.81 -14.50
CA ASP A 85 -1.73 3.23 -14.55
C ASP A 85 -2.47 3.03 -13.22
N TRP A 86 -1.82 2.52 -12.16
CA TRP A 86 -2.41 2.41 -10.82
C TRP A 86 -2.99 3.75 -10.33
N ARG A 87 -2.37 4.87 -10.70
CA ARG A 87 -2.84 6.22 -10.35
C ARG A 87 -4.19 6.54 -10.99
N GLU A 88 -4.36 6.18 -12.26
CA GLU A 88 -5.62 6.36 -12.98
C GLU A 88 -6.72 5.47 -12.41
N LYS A 89 -6.37 4.23 -12.05
CA LYS A 89 -7.29 3.31 -11.39
C LYS A 89 -7.77 3.87 -10.05
N GLY A 90 -6.85 4.34 -9.21
CA GLY A 90 -7.17 4.99 -7.94
C GLY A 90 -8.15 6.16 -8.12
N GLY A 91 -7.86 7.06 -9.07
CA GLY A 91 -8.72 8.21 -9.38
C GLY A 91 -10.14 7.82 -9.84
N LYS A 92 -10.28 6.76 -10.64
CA LYS A 92 -11.59 6.25 -11.08
C LYS A 92 -12.39 5.67 -9.91
N ASP A 93 -11.75 4.94 -9.00
CA ASP A 93 -12.43 4.35 -7.85
C ASP A 93 -12.90 5.43 -6.85
N GLU A 94 -12.14 6.51 -6.69
CA GLU A 94 -12.56 7.66 -5.88
C GLU A 94 -13.80 8.35 -6.46
N GLN A 95 -13.83 8.56 -7.79
CA GLN A 95 -14.99 9.17 -8.45
C GLN A 95 -16.27 8.34 -8.30
N ARG A 96 -16.17 7.02 -8.28
CA ARG A 96 -17.34 6.12 -8.11
C ARG A 96 -17.95 6.16 -6.70
N ARG A 97 -17.21 6.68 -5.71
CA ARG A 97 -17.64 6.74 -4.31
C ARG A 97 -18.31 8.07 -3.94
N ARG A 98 -18.20 9.09 -4.80
CA ARG A 98 -18.81 10.42 -4.63
C ARG A 98 -20.14 10.52 -5.38
#